data_AF-A0A0J9SAT4-F1
#
_entry.id   AF-A0A0J9SAT4-F1
#
_cell.length_a   1.000
_cell.length_b   1.000
_cell.length_c   1.000
_cell.angle_alpha   90.00
_cell.angle_beta   90.00
_cell.angle_gamma   90.00
#
_symmetry.space_group_name_H-M   'P 1'
#
loop_
_entity.id
_entity.type
_entity.pdbx_description
1 polymer ?
#
loop_
_entity_poly.entity_id
_entity_poly.type
_entity_poly.pdbx_seq_one_letter_code
_entity_poly.pdbx_strand_id
1 'polypeptide(L)'
;MIRFSRQQLGGGVGRRLCMPIYSGSSDSAFKDKYFVLKKINHKYENVLLFGDVNKLRDTAVELIKGISSSGDNRDDAYANLKIRRYISREEKKARELEDDVEGDLGSAADNNHLMCSNAGVVQNAPSKGRNPEMAKKLSFWQIYSMRVKKSLHLLRPHDFSLILQSFHLYNKDTGVYVSSVKHIESQIPEMNGVSFVIILNILSARLKKNNYNDFFKKMMNYLPNVMYELNIRDMNNILSCFHNLELSDTRICDIFYQKILSNLNRVEDTFTLSSVCYIFYKYDFENRHFFECLKRRGLLLLDNFDAGQFYKFVFSLHGKNICLKEIIDKKKNDVFAFLPDYNDEQRLFMGEIFGIK
;
A
#
# COMPACT_ATOMS: atom_id res chain seq x y z
N MET A 1 52.37 -15.12 -22.39
CA MET A 1 53.62 -15.46 -23.11
C MET A 1 54.78 -14.82 -22.36
N ILE A 2 55.50 -15.58 -21.52
CA ILE A 2 56.82 -15.21 -20.99
C ILE A 2 57.61 -16.52 -20.87
N ARG A 3 58.74 -16.60 -21.58
CA ARG A 3 59.69 -17.73 -21.62
C ARG A 3 60.87 -17.36 -20.74
N PHE A 4 61.28 -18.25 -19.84
CA PHE A 4 62.64 -18.22 -19.29
C PHE A 4 63.35 -19.53 -19.62
N SER A 5 64.53 -19.34 -20.22
CA SER A 5 65.43 -20.34 -20.79
C SER A 5 66.07 -21.22 -19.73
N ARG A 6 66.25 -22.50 -20.07
CA ARG A 6 67.03 -23.50 -19.32
C ARG A 6 68.47 -23.03 -19.10
N GLN A 7 68.99 -23.24 -17.89
CA GLN A 7 70.41 -23.52 -17.66
C GLN A 7 70.56 -25.01 -17.37
N GLN A 8 71.34 -25.71 -18.20
CA GLN A 8 71.86 -27.04 -17.89
C GLN A 8 73.09 -26.87 -17.00
N LEU A 9 73.05 -27.43 -15.80
CA LEU A 9 74.23 -27.60 -14.94
C LEU A 9 74.38 -29.10 -14.66
N GLY A 10 75.43 -29.69 -15.24
CA GLY A 10 75.89 -31.02 -14.88
C GLY A 10 76.64 -31.02 -13.54
N GLY A 11 76.78 -32.22 -12.95
CA GLY A 11 77.81 -32.53 -11.96
C GLY A 11 77.33 -32.95 -10.57
N GLY A 12 77.66 -34.20 -10.19
CA GLY A 12 77.79 -34.64 -8.80
C GLY A 12 77.01 -35.90 -8.41
N VAL A 13 77.73 -36.97 -8.03
CA VAL A 13 77.21 -38.28 -7.55
C VAL A 13 76.40 -38.20 -6.24
N GLY A 14 76.32 -37.04 -5.58
CA GLY A 14 75.56 -36.82 -4.34
C GLY A 14 74.16 -36.19 -4.49
N ARG A 15 73.70 -35.85 -5.70
CA ARG A 15 72.39 -35.16 -5.89
C ARG A 15 71.20 -36.08 -6.17
N ARG A 16 71.39 -37.41 -6.25
CA ARG A 16 70.32 -38.36 -6.58
C ARG A 16 69.31 -38.63 -5.45
N LEU A 17 69.60 -38.22 -4.20
CA LEU A 17 68.68 -38.46 -3.07
C LEU A 17 67.62 -37.36 -2.87
N CYS A 18 67.74 -36.22 -3.58
CA CYS A 18 66.80 -35.10 -3.44
C CYS A 18 66.09 -34.72 -4.75
N MET A 19 66.08 -35.59 -5.76
CA MET A 19 65.17 -35.43 -6.89
C MET A 19 63.86 -36.13 -6.54
N PRO A 20 62.71 -35.44 -6.56
CA PRO A 20 61.42 -36.09 -6.33
C PRO A 20 61.23 -37.15 -7.43
N ILE A 21 61.07 -38.40 -7.00
CA ILE A 21 60.71 -39.51 -7.88
C ILE A 21 59.34 -39.16 -8.44
N TYR A 22 59.26 -38.92 -9.75
CA TYR A 22 58.00 -38.66 -10.44
C TYR A 22 57.24 -39.99 -10.55
N SER A 23 56.64 -40.44 -9.44
CA SER A 23 55.71 -41.54 -9.46
C SER A 23 54.44 -41.04 -10.14
N GLY A 24 54.11 -41.60 -11.30
CA GLY A 24 52.85 -41.40 -12.00
C GLY A 24 51.65 -42.02 -11.27
N SER A 25 51.61 -41.96 -9.94
CA SER A 25 50.41 -42.24 -9.18
C SER A 25 49.46 -41.05 -9.31
N SER A 26 48.18 -41.35 -9.48
CA SER A 26 47.10 -40.41 -9.77
C SER A 26 46.93 -39.31 -8.70
N ASP A 27 47.58 -39.44 -7.55
CA ASP A 27 47.36 -38.66 -6.34
C ASP A 27 48.64 -37.99 -5.78
N SER A 28 49.50 -37.47 -6.67
CA SER A 28 50.65 -36.67 -6.23
C SER A 28 50.22 -35.25 -5.79
N ALA A 29 50.81 -34.77 -4.68
CA ALA A 29 50.56 -33.46 -4.08
C ALA A 29 50.92 -32.24 -4.98
N PHE A 30 51.47 -32.48 -6.17
CA PHE A 30 51.89 -31.47 -7.14
C PHE A 30 50.90 -31.29 -8.30
N LYS A 31 49.73 -31.93 -8.27
CA LYS A 31 48.65 -31.55 -9.19
C LYS A 31 47.92 -30.35 -8.63
N ASP A 32 48.12 -29.19 -9.26
CA ASP A 32 47.22 -28.04 -9.15
C ASP A 32 45.82 -28.45 -9.63
N LYS A 33 45.02 -29.02 -8.72
CA LYS A 33 43.60 -29.29 -8.94
C LYS A 33 42.89 -27.94 -8.86
N TYR A 34 42.71 -27.29 -10.01
CA TYR A 34 41.84 -26.12 -10.10
C TYR A 34 40.38 -26.57 -9.88
N PHE A 35 39.87 -26.33 -8.67
CA PHE A 35 38.45 -26.48 -8.38
C PHE A 35 37.69 -25.38 -9.13
N VAL A 36 37.08 -25.73 -10.26
CA VAL A 36 36.07 -24.87 -10.87
C VAL A 36 34.81 -25.03 -10.04
N LEU A 37 34.65 -24.17 -9.03
CA LEU A 37 33.41 -24.06 -8.28
C LEU A 37 32.28 -23.79 -9.27
N LYS A 38 31.29 -24.70 -9.33
CA LYS A 38 30.06 -24.43 -10.08
C LYS A 38 29.47 -23.13 -9.54
N LYS A 39 29.07 -22.24 -10.45
CA LYS A 39 28.38 -21.00 -10.10
C LYS A 39 27.26 -21.36 -9.13
N ILE A 40 27.29 -20.81 -7.91
CA ILE A 40 26.29 -21.11 -6.89
C ILE A 40 24.94 -20.80 -7.52
N ASN A 41 24.13 -21.84 -7.70
CA ASN A 41 22.76 -21.68 -8.16
C ASN A 41 22.04 -20.99 -7.00
N HIS A 42 21.92 -19.67 -7.06
CA HIS A 42 21.16 -18.91 -6.09
C HIS A 42 19.66 -19.17 -6.29
N LYS A 43 19.23 -20.40 -6.04
CA LYS A 43 17.83 -20.76 -5.85
C LYS A 43 17.43 -20.24 -4.48
N TYR A 44 17.24 -18.92 -4.39
CA TYR A 44 16.81 -18.22 -3.18
C TYR A 44 15.46 -18.72 -2.64
N GLU A 45 14.75 -19.55 -3.40
CA GLU A 45 13.56 -20.31 -2.98
C GLU A 45 13.79 -21.16 -1.73
N ASN A 46 15.02 -21.66 -1.52
CA ASN A 46 15.35 -22.60 -0.44
C ASN A 46 16.06 -21.94 0.75
N VAL A 47 16.48 -20.67 0.63
CA VAL A 47 17.26 -19.99 1.68
C VAL A 47 16.31 -19.12 2.51
N LEU A 48 15.92 -19.69 3.65
CA LEU A 48 15.10 -19.13 4.73
C LEU A 48 13.60 -19.03 4.37
N LEU A 49 12.89 -20.10 4.74
CA LEU A 49 11.51 -20.44 4.38
C LEU A 49 10.43 -19.74 5.22
N PHE A 50 10.81 -19.10 6.33
CA PHE A 50 9.95 -18.20 7.08
C PHE A 50 10.53 -16.80 7.02
N GLY A 51 9.79 -15.87 6.42
CA GLY A 51 10.05 -14.47 6.64
C GLY A 51 9.60 -14.14 8.06
N ASP A 52 10.52 -13.62 8.87
CA ASP A 52 10.16 -12.90 10.10
C ASP A 52 9.08 -11.86 9.73
N VAL A 53 7.93 -11.95 10.39
CA VAL A 53 6.75 -11.10 10.14
C VAL A 53 7.14 -9.63 10.25
N ASN A 54 8.02 -9.29 11.20
CA ASN A 54 8.51 -7.93 11.37
C ASN A 54 9.30 -7.49 10.14
N LYS A 55 10.22 -8.32 9.63
CA LYS A 55 10.94 -8.02 8.38
C LYS A 55 10.03 -7.88 7.17
N LEU A 56 8.98 -8.69 7.04
CA LEU A 56 8.03 -8.56 5.94
C LEU A 56 7.26 -7.23 6.02
N ARG A 57 6.81 -6.87 7.22
CA ARG A 57 6.17 -5.58 7.50
C ARG A 57 7.13 -4.41 7.22
N ASP A 58 8.34 -4.45 7.75
CA ASP A 58 9.33 -3.37 7.60
C ASP A 58 9.69 -3.18 6.12
N THR A 59 9.79 -4.28 5.36
CA THR A 59 9.97 -4.24 3.90
C THR A 59 8.78 -3.56 3.22
N ALA A 60 7.54 -3.87 3.61
CA ALA A 60 6.35 -3.20 3.08
C ALA A 60 6.36 -1.70 3.38
N VAL A 61 6.72 -1.32 4.60
CA VAL A 61 6.81 0.09 5.03
C VAL A 61 7.90 0.83 4.26
N GLU A 62 9.07 0.23 4.04
CA GLU A 62 10.15 0.81 3.22
C GLU A 62 9.66 1.08 1.79
N LEU A 63 8.98 0.09 1.19
CA LEU A 63 8.42 0.19 -0.16
C LEU A 63 7.39 1.32 -0.27
N ILE A 64 6.45 1.39 0.68
CA ILE A 64 5.42 2.44 0.70
C ILE A 64 6.06 3.83 0.88
N LYS A 65 7.01 3.96 1.82
CA LYS A 65 7.72 5.22 2.06
C LYS A 65 8.49 5.67 0.81
N GLY A 66 9.14 4.75 0.10
CA GLY A 66 9.88 5.04 -1.14
C GLY A 66 9.03 5.69 -2.24
N ILE A 67 7.76 5.31 -2.36
CA ILE A 67 6.83 5.94 -3.32
C ILE A 67 6.35 7.30 -2.81
N SER A 68 6.09 7.44 -1.50
CA SER A 68 5.61 8.70 -0.94
C SER A 68 6.64 9.85 -1.07
N SER A 69 7.93 9.51 -1.13
CA SER A 69 9.02 10.47 -1.34
C SER A 69 9.24 10.86 -2.81
N SER A 70 8.67 10.13 -3.78
CA SER A 70 8.96 10.35 -5.19
C SER A 70 8.13 11.43 -5.87
N GLY A 71 7.14 12.05 -5.19
CA GLY A 71 6.42 13.25 -5.65
C GLY A 71 5.54 13.11 -6.90
N ASP A 72 5.82 12.13 -7.77
CA ASP A 72 5.11 11.84 -8.99
C ASP A 72 4.15 10.67 -8.79
N ASN A 73 2.87 10.97 -8.62
CA ASN A 73 1.80 10.08 -9.05
C ASN A 73 0.57 10.93 -9.41
N ARG A 74 0.37 11.11 -10.72
CA ARG A 74 -0.73 11.84 -11.37
C ARG A 74 -1.97 10.95 -11.60
N ASP A 75 -2.26 10.02 -10.69
CA ASP A 75 -3.51 9.27 -10.73
C ASP A 75 -4.28 9.51 -9.42
N ASP A 76 -5.29 10.38 -9.49
CA ASP A 76 -6.20 10.71 -8.38
C ASP A 76 -6.94 9.48 -7.80
N ALA A 77 -6.96 8.35 -8.53
CA ALA A 77 -7.45 7.07 -8.00
C ALA A 77 -6.56 6.51 -6.87
N TYR A 78 -5.24 6.78 -6.90
CA TYR A 78 -4.26 6.26 -5.94
C TYR A 78 -3.91 7.24 -4.81
N ALA A 79 -4.30 8.52 -4.95
CA ALA A 79 -4.17 9.53 -3.89
C ALA A 79 -5.05 9.22 -2.65
N ASN A 80 -6.04 8.33 -2.80
CA ASN A 80 -6.96 7.90 -1.74
C ASN A 80 -6.32 7.08 -0.60
N LEU A 81 -5.05 6.71 -0.74
CA LEU A 81 -4.29 5.95 0.26
C LEU A 81 -3.24 6.81 0.99
N LYS A 82 -3.43 8.13 1.12
CA LYS A 82 -2.52 9.02 1.88
C LYS A 82 -2.45 8.60 3.37
N ILE A 83 -1.54 7.67 3.63
CA ILE A 83 -1.13 7.12 4.94
C ILE A 83 -0.34 8.13 5.80
N ARG A 84 -0.21 9.38 5.37
CA ARG A 84 0.55 10.40 6.12
C ARG A 84 0.02 10.61 7.56
N ARG A 85 -1.26 10.34 7.82
CA ARG A 85 -1.86 10.42 9.18
C ARG A 85 -1.72 9.14 10.03
N TYR A 86 -1.33 8.01 9.44
CA TYR A 86 -1.36 6.71 10.14
C TYR A 86 0.03 6.23 10.56
N ILE A 87 1.07 6.50 9.76
CA ILE A 87 2.47 6.31 10.20
C ILE A 87 2.77 7.16 11.45
N SER A 88 2.21 8.37 11.52
CA SER A 88 2.42 9.30 12.64
C SER A 88 1.71 8.89 13.93
N ARG A 89 0.71 7.99 13.90
CA ARG A 89 -0.02 7.55 15.10
C ARG A 89 0.69 6.38 15.79
N GLU A 90 1.31 5.49 15.02
CA GLU A 90 2.22 4.46 15.57
C GLU A 90 3.54 5.07 16.05
N GLU A 91 4.11 6.05 15.32
CA GLU A 91 5.28 6.80 15.78
C GLU A 91 5.00 7.63 17.05
N LYS A 92 3.78 8.16 17.23
CA LYS A 92 3.37 8.82 18.49
C LYS A 92 3.19 7.84 19.64
N LYS A 93 2.50 6.72 19.42
CA LYS A 93 2.34 5.68 20.46
C LYS A 93 3.67 5.05 20.88
N ALA A 94 4.63 4.91 19.97
CA ALA A 94 5.97 4.43 20.29
C ALA A 94 6.76 5.44 21.15
N ARG A 95 6.63 6.75 20.87
CA ARG A 95 7.27 7.80 21.69
C ARG A 95 6.62 7.98 23.06
N GLU A 96 5.29 7.90 23.14
CA GLU A 96 4.56 7.95 24.42
C GLU A 96 4.92 6.77 25.34
N LEU A 97 5.21 5.58 24.77
CA LEU A 97 5.72 4.43 25.54
C LEU A 97 7.20 4.53 25.93
N GLU A 98 8.00 5.34 25.24
CA GLU A 98 9.39 5.59 25.59
C GLU A 98 9.50 6.67 26.69
N ASP A 99 8.61 7.68 26.66
CA ASP A 99 8.56 8.76 27.65
C ASP A 99 7.98 8.30 29.02
N ASP A 100 7.12 7.27 29.04
CA ASP A 100 6.53 6.71 30.28
C ASP A 100 7.48 5.76 31.06
N VAL A 101 8.64 5.41 30.50
CA VAL A 101 9.62 4.48 31.13
C VAL A 101 10.81 5.21 31.77
N GLU A 102 11.05 6.48 31.45
CA GLU A 102 12.14 7.29 32.06
C GLU A 102 11.69 8.12 33.26
N GLY A 103 10.71 7.63 34.01
CA GLY A 103 10.01 8.38 35.06
C GLY A 103 9.91 7.72 36.43
N ASP A 104 10.83 6.85 36.87
CA ASP A 104 11.04 6.62 38.31
C ASP A 104 12.35 5.89 38.64
N LEU A 105 12.88 6.19 39.84
CA LEU A 105 14.01 5.58 40.57
C LEU A 105 15.43 6.08 40.26
N GLY A 106 15.84 7.07 41.08
CA GLY A 106 17.22 7.40 41.34
C GLY A 106 17.91 6.52 42.39
N SER A 107 19.24 6.44 42.24
CA SER A 107 20.28 6.26 43.27
C SER A 107 20.42 4.91 44.00
N ALA A 108 21.46 4.13 43.66
CA ALA A 108 22.70 3.98 44.46
C ALA A 108 23.60 2.84 43.90
N ALA A 109 24.92 3.02 44.04
CA ALA A 109 26.04 2.14 43.68
C ALA A 109 25.91 0.67 44.20
N ASP A 110 26.63 -0.35 43.72
CA ASP A 110 28.09 -0.43 43.48
C ASP A 110 28.49 -1.78 42.80
N ASN A 111 29.61 -1.77 42.05
CA ASN A 111 30.58 -2.86 41.75
C ASN A 111 30.26 -4.13 40.91
N ASN A 112 30.87 -4.12 39.71
CA ASN A 112 31.79 -5.12 39.10
C ASN A 112 31.33 -6.58 38.85
N HIS A 113 31.24 -6.94 37.56
CA HIS A 113 32.21 -7.82 36.84
C HIS A 113 31.52 -8.76 35.83
N LEU A 114 31.46 -8.40 34.54
CA LEU A 114 32.03 -9.20 33.44
C LEU A 114 31.93 -8.44 32.09
N MET A 115 33.08 -8.27 31.47
CA MET A 115 33.29 -7.65 30.16
C MET A 115 32.91 -8.60 29.01
N CYS A 116 32.28 -8.06 27.96
CA CYS A 116 32.87 -8.16 26.62
C CYS A 116 32.44 -6.97 25.77
N SER A 117 33.30 -5.95 25.79
CA SER A 117 33.22 -4.73 25.00
C SER A 117 33.32 -5.03 23.51
N ASN A 118 32.48 -4.37 22.73
CA ASN A 118 32.87 -3.68 21.50
C ASN A 118 31.88 -2.54 21.26
N ALA A 119 31.99 -1.51 22.10
CA ALA A 119 31.58 -0.16 21.74
C ALA A 119 32.57 0.36 20.69
N GLY A 120 32.13 0.35 19.44
CA GLY A 120 32.87 0.86 18.29
C GLY A 120 31.92 1.62 17.37
N VAL A 121 31.82 2.93 17.63
CA VAL A 121 31.54 3.94 16.60
C VAL A 121 30.08 3.96 16.09
N VAL A 122 29.19 4.53 16.91
CA VAL A 122 28.09 5.37 16.39
C VAL A 122 28.73 6.66 15.88
N GLN A 123 29.41 6.59 14.73
CA GLN A 123 29.60 7.77 13.91
C GLN A 123 28.30 7.94 13.14
N ASN A 124 27.71 9.12 13.33
CA ASN A 124 26.77 9.72 12.39
C ASN A 124 27.31 9.51 10.96
N ALA A 125 26.84 8.45 10.32
CA ALA A 125 27.15 8.21 8.92
C ALA A 125 26.49 9.36 8.15
N PRO A 126 27.26 10.13 7.38
CA PRO A 126 26.71 11.25 6.64
C PRO A 126 25.65 10.71 5.71
N SER A 127 24.52 11.41 5.64
CA SER A 127 23.43 11.22 4.69
C SER A 127 23.96 11.31 3.26
N LYS A 128 24.60 10.23 2.80
CA LYS A 128 25.08 10.09 1.43
C LYS A 128 23.87 9.72 0.59
N GLY A 129 23.32 10.74 -0.08
CA GLY A 129 22.53 10.61 -1.30
C GLY A 129 21.45 9.54 -1.28
N ARG A 130 20.37 9.77 -0.52
CA ARG A 130 19.12 9.05 -0.77
C ARG A 130 18.54 9.57 -2.08
N ASN A 131 18.82 8.85 -3.16
CA ASN A 131 17.92 8.51 -4.26
C ASN A 131 18.77 7.82 -5.33
N PRO A 132 18.50 6.53 -5.55
CA PRO A 132 17.98 6.17 -6.85
C PRO A 132 16.63 5.46 -6.68
N GLU A 133 15.74 5.67 -7.64
CA GLU A 133 14.63 4.76 -7.92
C GLU A 133 15.16 3.33 -7.94
N MET A 134 15.16 2.64 -6.81
CA MET A 134 15.46 1.23 -6.81
C MET A 134 14.20 0.52 -7.25
N ALA A 135 13.97 0.50 -8.57
CA ALA A 135 13.13 -0.48 -9.20
C ALA A 135 13.64 -1.86 -8.75
N LYS A 136 13.03 -2.40 -7.68
CA LYS A 136 13.45 -3.68 -7.10
C LYS A 136 13.32 -4.74 -8.20
N LYS A 137 14.34 -5.58 -8.32
CA LYS A 137 14.40 -6.62 -9.37
C LYS A 137 13.18 -7.55 -9.29
N LEU A 138 12.81 -8.17 -10.41
CA LEU A 138 11.72 -9.15 -10.44
C LEU A 138 11.92 -10.30 -9.45
N SER A 139 13.17 -10.75 -9.27
CA SER A 139 13.53 -11.77 -8.27
C SER A 139 13.21 -11.37 -6.84
N PHE A 140 13.33 -10.08 -6.49
CA PHE A 140 12.94 -9.58 -5.17
C PHE A 140 11.44 -9.82 -4.93
N TRP A 141 10.59 -9.43 -5.88
CA TRP A 141 9.14 -9.59 -5.77
C TRP A 141 8.70 -11.06 -5.72
N GLN A 142 9.39 -11.94 -6.45
CA GLN A 142 9.16 -13.39 -6.38
C GLN A 142 9.50 -13.95 -4.99
N ILE A 143 10.69 -13.63 -4.45
CA ILE A 143 11.10 -14.10 -3.13
C ILE A 143 10.20 -13.51 -2.04
N TYR A 144 9.90 -12.22 -2.13
CA TYR A 144 9.04 -11.52 -1.17
C TYR A 144 7.62 -12.11 -1.17
N SER A 145 7.02 -12.33 -2.34
CA SER A 145 5.69 -12.96 -2.44
C SER A 145 5.68 -14.41 -1.94
N MET A 146 6.71 -15.20 -2.24
CA MET A 146 6.83 -16.57 -1.70
C MET A 146 6.88 -16.58 -0.17
N ARG A 147 7.66 -15.66 0.43
CA ARG A 147 7.74 -15.55 1.89
C ARG A 147 6.43 -15.11 2.51
N VAL A 148 5.77 -14.11 1.92
CA VAL A 148 4.45 -13.65 2.37
C VAL A 148 3.45 -14.81 2.33
N LYS A 149 3.36 -15.54 1.21
CA LYS A 149 2.44 -16.68 1.07
C LYS A 149 2.67 -17.77 2.12
N LYS A 150 3.93 -18.08 2.44
CA LYS A 150 4.28 -19.08 3.47
C LYS A 150 3.96 -18.57 4.89
N SER A 151 4.13 -17.27 5.14
CA SER A 151 3.90 -16.65 6.45
C SER A 151 2.46 -16.15 6.67
N LEU A 152 1.51 -16.37 5.75
CA LEU A 152 0.14 -15.80 5.82
C LEU A 152 -0.57 -16.06 7.16
N HIS A 153 -0.41 -17.26 7.70
CA HIS A 153 -1.04 -17.69 8.96
C HIS A 153 -0.51 -16.95 10.21
N LEU A 154 0.65 -16.28 10.11
CA LEU A 154 1.25 -15.52 11.21
C LEU A 154 0.98 -14.02 11.10
N LEU A 155 0.43 -13.56 9.98
CA LEU A 155 0.20 -12.14 9.74
C LEU A 155 -1.10 -11.70 10.42
N ARG A 156 -1.01 -10.60 11.17
CA ARG A 156 -2.19 -9.89 11.65
C ARG A 156 -2.81 -9.09 10.49
N PRO A 157 -4.12 -8.77 10.54
CA PRO A 157 -4.78 -8.01 9.47
C PRO A 157 -4.10 -6.68 9.16
N HIS A 158 -3.54 -6.03 10.18
CA HIS A 158 -2.81 -4.78 10.00
C HIS A 158 -1.53 -4.94 9.17
N ASP A 159 -0.64 -5.80 9.61
CA ASP A 159 0.63 -6.09 8.91
C ASP A 159 0.36 -6.58 7.48
N PHE A 160 -0.68 -7.40 7.33
CA PHE A 160 -1.13 -7.90 6.05
C PHE A 160 -1.66 -6.80 5.11
N SER A 161 -2.43 -5.84 5.62
CA SER A 161 -2.94 -4.71 4.84
C SER A 161 -1.80 -3.85 4.24
N LEU A 162 -0.73 -3.60 5.01
CA LEU A 162 0.46 -2.89 4.54
C LEU A 162 1.21 -3.69 3.46
N ILE A 163 1.35 -5.00 3.66
CA ILE A 163 1.98 -5.88 2.67
C ILE A 163 1.20 -5.83 1.35
N LEU A 164 -0.12 -6.06 1.38
CA LEU A 164 -0.94 -5.98 0.16
C LEU A 164 -0.83 -4.64 -0.54
N GLN A 165 -0.80 -3.55 0.23
CA GLN A 165 -0.66 -2.22 -0.31
C GLN A 165 0.66 -2.03 -1.04
N SER A 166 1.77 -2.53 -0.49
CA SER A 166 3.06 -2.46 -1.17
C SER A 166 3.05 -3.17 -2.54
N PHE A 167 2.40 -4.35 -2.64
CA PHE A 167 2.23 -5.03 -3.92
C PHE A 167 1.33 -4.26 -4.88
N HIS A 168 0.26 -3.64 -4.36
CA HIS A 168 -0.70 -2.90 -5.15
C HIS A 168 -0.08 -1.65 -5.76
N LEU A 169 0.66 -0.87 -4.95
CA LEU A 169 1.29 0.37 -5.38
C LEU A 169 2.41 0.15 -6.42
N TYR A 170 3.19 -0.93 -6.28
CA TYR A 170 4.22 -1.28 -7.28
C TYR A 170 3.66 -2.06 -8.48
N ASN A 171 2.34 -2.22 -8.56
CA ASN A 171 1.64 -2.98 -9.60
C ASN A 171 2.22 -4.38 -9.83
N LYS A 172 2.52 -5.10 -8.74
CA LYS A 172 3.08 -6.46 -8.81
C LYS A 172 2.02 -7.49 -8.46
N ASP A 173 1.62 -8.27 -9.46
CA ASP A 173 0.79 -9.44 -9.25
C ASP A 173 1.65 -10.71 -9.28
N THR A 174 1.76 -11.34 -8.13
CA THR A 174 2.47 -12.61 -7.92
C THR A 174 1.51 -13.68 -7.40
N GLY A 175 0.19 -13.44 -7.46
CA GLY A 175 -0.83 -14.32 -6.91
C GLY A 175 -0.98 -14.25 -5.38
N VAL A 176 -0.41 -13.24 -4.71
CA VAL A 176 -0.58 -13.01 -3.26
C VAL A 176 -2.03 -12.69 -2.93
N TYR A 177 -2.71 -11.89 -3.76
CA TYR A 177 -4.12 -11.51 -3.56
C TYR A 177 -5.04 -12.74 -3.48
N VAL A 178 -4.94 -13.64 -4.46
CA VAL A 178 -5.77 -14.87 -4.50
C VAL A 178 -5.43 -15.82 -3.35
N SER A 179 -4.13 -16.01 -3.08
CA SER A 179 -3.68 -16.96 -2.05
C SER A 179 -4.11 -16.53 -0.63
N SER A 180 -4.31 -15.23 -0.42
CA SER A 180 -4.61 -14.67 0.90
C SER A 180 -6.08 -14.62 1.25
N VAL A 181 -7.00 -14.65 0.28
CA VAL A 181 -8.46 -14.51 0.53
C VAL A 181 -8.95 -15.42 1.64
N LYS A 182 -8.61 -16.72 1.62
CA LYS A 182 -9.05 -17.68 2.63
C LYS A 182 -8.57 -17.35 4.05
N HIS A 183 -7.35 -16.83 4.18
CA HIS A 183 -6.78 -16.45 5.47
C HIS A 183 -7.41 -15.16 6.00
N ILE A 184 -7.58 -14.19 5.11
CA ILE A 184 -8.25 -12.92 5.41
C ILE A 184 -9.68 -13.17 5.88
N GLU A 185 -10.38 -14.08 5.21
CA GLU A 185 -11.77 -14.44 5.52
C GLU A 185 -11.95 -14.91 6.97
N SER A 186 -11.01 -15.71 7.49
CA SER A 186 -11.04 -16.15 8.90
C SER A 186 -10.73 -15.02 9.89
N GLN A 187 -10.04 -13.96 9.46
CA GLN A 187 -9.59 -12.86 10.32
C GLN A 187 -10.46 -11.60 10.20
N ILE A 188 -11.57 -11.63 9.43
CA ILE A 188 -12.49 -10.49 9.29
C ILE A 188 -12.92 -9.92 10.67
N PRO A 189 -13.28 -10.74 11.68
CA PRO A 189 -13.70 -10.22 12.98
C PRO A 189 -12.60 -9.49 13.78
N GLU A 190 -11.33 -9.69 13.43
CA GLU A 190 -10.19 -9.07 14.11
C GLU A 190 -9.72 -7.79 13.39
N MET A 191 -10.36 -7.43 12.27
CA MET A 191 -9.98 -6.27 11.49
C MET A 191 -10.40 -4.96 12.15
N ASN A 192 -9.45 -4.02 12.21
CA ASN A 192 -9.74 -2.62 12.43
C ASN A 192 -10.21 -1.94 11.13
N GLY A 193 -10.73 -0.71 11.23
CA GLY A 193 -11.31 -0.02 10.08
C GLY A 193 -10.33 0.40 9.01
N VAL A 194 -9.10 0.71 9.39
CA VAL A 194 -8.05 1.05 8.44
C VAL A 194 -7.69 -0.16 7.57
N SER A 195 -7.42 -1.31 8.20
CA SER A 195 -7.07 -2.53 7.50
C SER A 195 -8.24 -3.05 6.67
N PHE A 196 -9.47 -2.95 7.18
CA PHE A 196 -10.67 -3.29 6.43
C PHE A 196 -10.76 -2.50 5.11
N VAL A 197 -10.63 -1.17 5.16
CA VAL A 197 -10.73 -0.30 3.98
C VAL A 197 -9.61 -0.59 2.98
N ILE A 198 -8.37 -0.74 3.45
CA ILE A 198 -7.21 -1.02 2.59
C ILE A 198 -7.39 -2.37 1.87
N ILE A 199 -7.73 -3.41 2.63
CA ILE A 199 -7.92 -4.77 2.08
C ILE A 199 -9.09 -4.77 1.10
N LEU A 200 -10.24 -4.19 1.46
CA LEU A 200 -11.40 -4.13 0.58
C LEU A 200 -11.07 -3.42 -0.74
N ASN A 201 -10.44 -2.25 -0.67
CA ASN A 201 -10.11 -1.47 -1.86
C ASN A 201 -9.15 -2.25 -2.79
N ILE A 202 -8.06 -2.78 -2.23
CA ILE A 202 -7.07 -3.53 -3.01
C ILE A 202 -7.67 -4.79 -3.63
N LEU A 203 -8.40 -5.59 -2.84
CA LEU A 203 -8.97 -6.84 -3.33
C LEU A 203 -10.10 -6.58 -4.33
N SER A 204 -10.91 -5.54 -4.14
CA SER A 204 -11.96 -5.19 -5.11
C SER A 204 -11.39 -4.84 -6.49
N ALA A 205 -10.19 -4.23 -6.53
CA ALA A 205 -9.52 -3.85 -7.77
C ALA A 205 -8.74 -5.01 -8.42
N ARG A 206 -8.21 -5.94 -7.62
CA ARG A 206 -7.27 -6.98 -8.08
C ARG A 206 -7.92 -8.34 -8.31
N LEU A 207 -8.98 -8.68 -7.58
CA LEU A 207 -9.67 -9.95 -7.75
C LEU A 207 -10.60 -9.90 -8.96
N LYS A 208 -10.74 -11.05 -9.65
CA LYS A 208 -11.71 -11.18 -10.73
C LYS A 208 -13.12 -10.99 -10.18
N LYS A 209 -13.93 -10.17 -10.85
CA LYS A 209 -15.35 -9.98 -10.55
C LYS A 209 -16.06 -11.33 -10.44
N ASN A 210 -17.07 -11.41 -9.57
CA ASN A 210 -17.94 -12.56 -9.33
C ASN A 210 -17.33 -13.83 -8.70
N ASN A 211 -16.01 -14.00 -8.73
CA ASN A 211 -15.38 -15.20 -8.18
C ASN A 211 -15.32 -15.24 -6.64
N TYR A 212 -15.45 -14.10 -5.97
CA TYR A 212 -15.26 -13.95 -4.52
C TYR A 212 -16.42 -13.24 -3.84
N ASN A 213 -17.64 -13.36 -4.40
CA ASN A 213 -18.81 -12.65 -3.91
C ASN A 213 -19.14 -12.99 -2.45
N ASP A 214 -18.96 -14.24 -2.04
CA ASP A 214 -19.21 -14.68 -0.66
C ASP A 214 -18.25 -14.02 0.34
N PHE A 215 -16.99 -13.88 -0.03
CA PHE A 215 -15.99 -13.15 0.77
C PHE A 215 -16.39 -11.67 0.94
N PHE A 216 -16.76 -11.00 -0.16
CA PHE A 216 -17.19 -9.60 -0.10
C PHE A 216 -18.50 -9.42 0.67
N LYS A 217 -19.44 -10.36 0.58
CA LYS A 217 -20.66 -10.36 1.41
C LYS A 217 -20.34 -10.51 2.91
N LYS A 218 -19.37 -11.36 3.28
CA LYS A 218 -18.91 -11.48 4.68
C LYS A 218 -18.29 -10.17 5.18
N MET A 219 -17.44 -9.54 4.36
CA MET A 219 -16.89 -8.20 4.66
C MET A 219 -18.00 -7.16 4.83
N MET A 220 -19.02 -7.18 3.97
CA MET A 220 -20.17 -6.28 4.04
C MET A 220 -20.97 -6.45 5.33
N ASN A 221 -21.22 -7.69 5.75
CA ASN A 221 -21.93 -7.97 7.01
C ASN A 221 -21.15 -7.51 8.26
N TYR A 222 -19.83 -7.38 8.16
CA TYR A 222 -18.98 -6.89 9.25
C TYR A 222 -18.88 -5.36 9.33
N LEU A 223 -19.39 -4.63 8.32
CA LEU A 223 -19.34 -3.16 8.27
C LEU A 223 -19.84 -2.44 9.53
N PRO A 224 -20.96 -2.86 10.18
CA PRO A 224 -21.45 -2.19 11.38
C PRO A 224 -20.43 -2.14 12.52
N ASN A 225 -19.62 -3.20 12.67
CA ASN A 225 -18.62 -3.31 13.74
C ASN A 225 -17.45 -2.36 13.53
N VAL A 226 -17.13 -2.08 12.27
CA VAL A 226 -16.02 -1.22 11.86
C VAL A 226 -16.45 0.24 11.75
N MET A 227 -17.77 0.48 11.67
CA MET A 227 -18.34 1.78 11.32
C MET A 227 -17.80 2.92 12.16
N TYR A 228 -17.54 2.72 13.46
CA TYR A 228 -17.07 3.78 14.37
C TYR A 228 -15.73 4.39 13.93
N GLU A 229 -14.81 3.59 13.40
CA GLU A 229 -13.45 4.03 13.05
C GLU A 229 -13.37 4.73 11.68
N LEU A 230 -14.40 4.60 10.83
CA LEU A 230 -14.38 5.07 9.44
C LEU A 230 -14.63 6.58 9.30
N ASN A 231 -13.91 7.23 8.38
CA ASN A 231 -14.23 8.59 7.95
C ASN A 231 -15.21 8.58 6.76
N ILE A 232 -15.78 9.75 6.41
CA ILE A 232 -16.68 9.89 5.26
C ILE A 232 -16.00 9.45 3.96
N ARG A 233 -14.73 9.80 3.77
CA ARG A 233 -13.94 9.36 2.61
C ARG A 233 -13.83 7.83 2.55
N ASP A 234 -13.59 7.20 3.70
CA ASP A 234 -13.47 5.74 3.79
C ASP A 234 -14.82 5.06 3.46
N MET A 235 -15.93 5.59 3.96
CA MET A 235 -17.29 5.11 3.64
C MET A 235 -17.60 5.25 2.15
N ASN A 236 -17.25 6.38 1.53
CA ASN A 236 -17.43 6.59 0.09
C ASN A 236 -16.61 5.59 -0.74
N ASN A 237 -15.37 5.30 -0.32
CA ASN A 237 -14.53 4.31 -0.97
C ASN A 237 -15.15 2.91 -0.86
N ILE A 238 -15.61 2.53 0.34
CA ILE A 238 -16.29 1.25 0.56
C ILE A 238 -17.53 1.11 -0.34
N LEU A 239 -18.40 2.13 -0.38
CA LEU A 239 -19.60 2.11 -1.23
C LEU A 239 -19.27 2.00 -2.72
N SER A 240 -18.22 2.71 -3.15
CA SER A 240 -17.73 2.64 -4.53
C SER A 240 -17.18 1.25 -4.88
N CYS A 241 -16.44 0.62 -3.96
CA CYS A 241 -15.94 -0.75 -4.13
C CYS A 241 -17.09 -1.74 -4.31
N PHE A 242 -18.11 -1.72 -3.45
CA PHE A 242 -19.24 -2.64 -3.54
C PHE A 242 -20.09 -2.41 -4.80
N HIS A 243 -20.24 -1.16 -5.23
CA HIS A 243 -20.93 -0.85 -6.48
C HIS A 243 -20.17 -1.38 -7.70
N ASN A 244 -18.85 -1.20 -7.74
CA ASN A 244 -18.00 -1.69 -8.83
C ASN A 244 -17.96 -3.24 -8.90
N LEU A 245 -18.17 -3.90 -7.77
CA LEU A 245 -18.30 -5.35 -7.65
C LEU A 245 -19.71 -5.87 -7.97
N GLU A 246 -20.65 -4.98 -8.33
CA GLU A 246 -22.06 -5.35 -8.59
C GLU A 246 -22.74 -6.00 -7.38
N LEU A 247 -22.24 -5.72 -6.18
CA LEU A 247 -22.80 -6.14 -4.89
C LEU A 247 -23.47 -4.95 -4.20
N SER A 248 -24.31 -4.23 -4.94
CA SER A 248 -25.04 -3.08 -4.41
C SER A 248 -26.18 -3.55 -3.51
N ASP A 249 -26.06 -3.27 -2.22
CA ASP A 249 -27.09 -3.49 -1.22
C ASP A 249 -27.49 -2.16 -0.58
N THR A 250 -28.77 -1.81 -0.67
CA THR A 250 -29.33 -0.55 -0.12
C THR A 250 -29.16 -0.47 1.39
N ARG A 251 -29.06 -1.61 2.08
CA ARG A 251 -28.82 -1.67 3.53
C ARG A 251 -27.51 -1.00 3.94
N ILE A 252 -26.50 -0.99 3.06
CA ILE A 252 -25.22 -0.32 3.36
C ILE A 252 -25.41 1.20 3.43
N CYS A 253 -26.25 1.76 2.55
CA CYS A 253 -26.61 3.17 2.58
C CYS A 253 -27.34 3.50 3.89
N ASP A 254 -28.25 2.64 4.35
CA ASP A 254 -28.95 2.78 5.63
C ASP A 254 -28.00 2.76 6.84
N ILE A 255 -26.92 1.98 6.78
CA ILE A 255 -25.90 1.95 7.83
C ILE A 255 -25.09 3.25 7.83
N PHE A 256 -24.67 3.74 6.65
CA PHE A 256 -23.75 4.88 6.58
C PHE A 256 -24.41 6.26 6.62
N TYR A 257 -25.67 6.42 6.17
CA TYR A 257 -26.24 7.76 5.98
C TYR A 257 -26.25 8.60 7.25
N GLN A 258 -26.58 8.01 8.41
CA GLN A 258 -26.63 8.71 9.69
C GLN A 258 -25.25 9.27 10.07
N LYS A 259 -24.20 8.45 9.92
CA LYS A 259 -22.84 8.87 10.27
C LYS A 259 -22.27 9.88 9.27
N ILE A 260 -22.63 9.78 8.00
CA ILE A 260 -22.27 10.77 6.99
C ILE A 260 -22.97 12.10 7.29
N LEU A 261 -24.27 12.07 7.59
CA LEU A 261 -25.04 13.26 7.92
C LEU A 261 -24.49 13.98 9.16
N SER A 262 -24.16 13.23 10.22
CA SER A 262 -23.61 13.80 11.46
C SER A 262 -22.22 14.44 11.27
N ASN A 263 -21.44 13.97 10.29
CA ASN A 263 -20.08 14.45 10.02
C ASN A 263 -19.99 15.35 8.77
N LEU A 264 -21.12 15.68 8.13
CA LEU A 264 -21.13 16.39 6.84
C LEU A 264 -20.45 17.77 6.92
N ASN A 265 -20.59 18.45 8.05
CA ASN A 265 -19.98 19.76 8.29
C ASN A 265 -18.44 19.71 8.29
N ARG A 266 -17.85 18.54 8.55
CA ARG A 266 -16.38 18.32 8.55
C ARG A 266 -15.82 18.03 7.16
N VAL A 267 -16.68 17.89 6.14
CA VAL A 267 -16.25 17.61 4.76
C VAL A 267 -15.84 18.92 4.12
N GLU A 268 -14.54 19.15 3.95
CA GLU A 268 -13.98 20.30 3.23
C GLU A 268 -13.70 19.98 1.75
N ASP A 269 -13.60 18.69 1.42
CA ASP A 269 -13.17 18.21 0.10
C ASP A 269 -14.36 18.00 -0.85
N THR A 270 -14.37 18.76 -1.94
CA THR A 270 -15.39 18.75 -3.01
C THR A 270 -15.46 17.40 -3.72
N PHE A 271 -14.34 16.68 -3.84
CA PHE A 271 -14.30 15.35 -4.43
C PHE A 271 -15.13 14.36 -3.60
N THR A 272 -14.91 14.33 -2.28
CA THR A 272 -15.65 13.42 -1.40
C THR A 272 -17.13 13.74 -1.37
N LEU A 273 -17.51 15.03 -1.34
CA LEU A 273 -18.91 15.43 -1.34
C LEU A 273 -19.62 15.02 -2.64
N SER A 274 -19.01 15.31 -3.79
CA SER A 274 -19.52 14.93 -5.10
C SER A 274 -19.67 13.41 -5.24
N SER A 275 -18.63 12.67 -4.84
CA SER A 275 -18.63 11.21 -4.93
C SER A 275 -19.68 10.59 -4.01
N VAL A 276 -19.85 11.10 -2.78
CA VAL A 276 -20.91 10.64 -1.87
C VAL A 276 -22.29 10.89 -2.47
N CYS A 277 -22.53 12.07 -3.05
CA CYS A 277 -23.80 12.37 -3.70
C CYS A 277 -24.09 11.39 -4.85
N TYR A 278 -23.08 11.15 -5.69
CA TYR A 278 -23.19 10.28 -6.86
C TYR A 278 -23.34 8.81 -6.53
N ILE A 279 -22.61 8.31 -5.52
CA ILE A 279 -22.74 6.91 -5.13
C ILE A 279 -24.10 6.65 -4.49
N PHE A 280 -24.60 7.53 -3.61
CA PHE A 280 -25.94 7.38 -3.04
C PHE A 280 -27.06 7.48 -4.09
N TYR A 281 -26.87 8.31 -5.12
CA TYR A 281 -27.75 8.32 -6.28
C TYR A 281 -27.76 6.98 -7.00
N LYS A 282 -26.59 6.39 -7.27
CA LYS A 282 -26.45 5.09 -7.95
C LYS A 282 -26.98 3.89 -7.17
N TYR A 283 -27.05 3.99 -5.85
CA TYR A 283 -27.68 2.97 -4.99
C TYR A 283 -29.20 3.17 -4.86
N ASP A 284 -29.78 4.10 -5.64
CA ASP A 284 -31.19 4.45 -5.61
C ASP A 284 -31.73 4.87 -4.24
N PHE A 285 -30.87 5.42 -3.37
CA PHE A 285 -31.26 5.84 -2.03
C PHE A 285 -32.39 6.90 -2.09
N GLU A 286 -33.45 6.70 -1.30
CA GLU A 286 -34.69 7.46 -1.46
C GLU A 286 -34.77 8.72 -0.58
N ASN A 287 -33.94 8.82 0.46
CA ASN A 287 -34.08 9.88 1.45
C ASN A 287 -33.72 11.26 0.89
N ARG A 288 -34.74 12.04 0.51
CA ARG A 288 -34.60 13.39 -0.04
C ARG A 288 -33.92 14.36 0.93
N HIS A 289 -34.13 14.21 2.24
CA HIS A 289 -33.52 15.09 3.24
C HIS A 289 -31.99 14.98 3.23
N PHE A 290 -31.46 13.77 3.04
CA PHE A 290 -30.03 13.54 2.95
C PHE A 290 -29.39 14.34 1.79
N PHE A 291 -30.00 14.28 0.61
CA PHE A 291 -29.48 15.02 -0.55
C PHE A 291 -29.68 16.54 -0.43
N GLU A 292 -30.73 17.01 0.25
CA GLU A 292 -30.87 18.43 0.60
C GLU A 292 -29.76 18.90 1.55
N CYS A 293 -29.35 18.08 2.52
CA CYS A 293 -28.20 18.38 3.36
C CYS A 293 -26.89 18.41 2.56
N LEU A 294 -26.68 17.46 1.65
CA LEU A 294 -25.54 17.47 0.72
C LEU A 294 -25.52 18.74 -0.14
N LYS A 295 -26.69 19.17 -0.66
CA LYS A 295 -26.85 20.42 -1.40
C LYS A 295 -26.40 21.62 -0.59
N ARG A 296 -26.90 21.74 0.65
CA ARG A 296 -26.51 22.84 1.56
C ARG A 296 -25.02 22.90 1.80
N ARG A 297 -24.36 21.74 1.98
CA ARG A 297 -22.89 21.70 2.14
C ARG A 297 -22.17 22.05 0.84
N GLY A 298 -22.66 21.57 -0.30
CA GLY A 298 -22.09 21.88 -1.61
C GLY A 298 -22.18 23.35 -1.98
N LEU A 299 -23.25 24.04 -1.58
CA LEU A 299 -23.40 25.48 -1.75
C LEU A 299 -22.31 26.29 -1.02
N LEU A 300 -21.77 25.78 0.08
CA LEU A 300 -20.66 26.42 0.80
C LEU A 300 -19.30 26.19 0.15
N LEU A 301 -19.15 25.09 -0.61
CA LEU A 301 -17.90 24.69 -1.26
C LEU A 301 -17.91 24.92 -2.77
N LEU A 302 -18.89 25.67 -3.26
CA LEU A 302 -19.22 25.81 -4.68
C LEU A 302 -18.00 26.22 -5.53
N ASP A 303 -17.14 27.08 -4.99
CA ASP A 303 -16.00 27.65 -5.72
C ASP A 303 -14.82 26.70 -5.90
N ASN A 304 -14.78 25.62 -5.13
CA ASN A 304 -13.67 24.65 -5.14
C ASN A 304 -13.99 23.40 -5.98
N PHE A 305 -15.07 23.40 -6.76
CA PHE A 305 -15.44 22.26 -7.58
C PHE A 305 -14.69 22.25 -8.91
N ASP A 306 -14.10 21.10 -9.23
CA ASP A 306 -13.64 20.82 -10.60
C ASP A 306 -14.84 20.43 -11.49
N ALA A 307 -14.72 20.62 -12.81
CA ALA A 307 -15.75 20.28 -13.79
C ALA A 307 -16.36 18.89 -13.57
N GLY A 308 -15.53 17.83 -13.58
CA GLY A 308 -16.02 16.46 -13.42
C GLY A 308 -16.70 16.18 -12.07
N GLN A 309 -16.25 16.86 -11.01
CA GLN A 309 -16.87 16.74 -9.67
C GLN A 309 -18.21 17.49 -9.64
N PHE A 310 -18.27 18.67 -10.25
CA PHE A 310 -19.47 19.47 -10.32
C PHE A 310 -20.58 18.77 -11.10
N TYR A 311 -20.25 18.19 -12.26
CA TYR A 311 -21.20 17.40 -13.05
C TYR A 311 -21.81 16.26 -12.23
N LYS A 312 -20.97 15.43 -11.59
CA LYS A 312 -21.44 14.30 -10.76
C LYS A 312 -22.37 14.78 -9.64
N PHE A 313 -22.05 15.92 -9.03
CA PHE A 313 -22.87 16.50 -7.96
C PHE A 313 -24.23 16.98 -8.48
N VAL A 314 -24.25 17.78 -9.55
CA VAL A 314 -25.47 18.33 -10.15
C VAL A 314 -26.36 17.23 -10.71
N PHE A 315 -25.78 16.27 -11.44
CA PHE A 315 -26.49 15.14 -12.04
C PHE A 315 -27.25 14.33 -10.99
N SER A 316 -26.59 14.05 -9.86
CA SER A 316 -27.18 13.27 -8.76
C SER A 316 -28.35 13.98 -8.09
N LEU A 317 -28.23 15.30 -7.89
CA LEU A 317 -29.28 16.12 -7.29
C LEU A 317 -30.47 16.28 -8.25
N HIS A 318 -30.20 16.49 -9.54
CA HIS A 318 -31.23 16.57 -10.58
C HIS A 318 -32.01 15.25 -10.67
N GLY A 319 -31.31 14.12 -10.69
CA GLY A 319 -31.95 12.79 -10.76
C GLY A 319 -32.83 12.46 -9.55
N LYS A 320 -32.64 13.11 -8.39
CA LYS A 320 -33.52 12.99 -7.21
C LYS A 320 -34.57 14.12 -7.10
N ASN A 321 -34.76 14.90 -8.17
CA ASN A 321 -35.72 16.00 -8.25
C ASN A 321 -35.52 17.09 -7.17
N ILE A 322 -34.26 17.42 -6.88
CA ILE A 322 -33.92 18.46 -5.89
C ILE A 322 -33.82 19.81 -6.57
N CYS A 323 -34.29 20.86 -5.90
CA CYS A 323 -34.26 22.21 -6.45
C CYS A 323 -32.81 22.72 -6.58
N LEU A 324 -32.39 22.98 -7.82
CA LEU A 324 -31.03 23.43 -8.19
C LEU A 324 -30.92 24.93 -8.47
N LYS A 325 -32.00 25.71 -8.36
CA LYS A 325 -32.04 27.14 -8.74
C LYS A 325 -30.87 27.95 -8.16
N GLU A 326 -30.62 27.80 -6.86
CA GLU A 326 -29.53 28.50 -6.15
C GLU A 326 -28.13 28.14 -6.67
N ILE A 327 -27.92 26.91 -7.12
CA ILE A 327 -26.64 26.45 -7.70
C ILE A 327 -26.48 27.04 -9.10
N ILE A 328 -27.55 27.01 -9.89
CA ILE A 328 -27.58 27.52 -11.27
C ILE A 328 -27.27 29.01 -11.28
N ASP A 329 -27.94 29.80 -10.44
CA ASP A 329 -27.78 31.25 -10.38
C ASP A 329 -26.35 31.65 -9.98
N LYS A 330 -25.70 30.89 -9.08
CA LYS A 330 -24.35 31.19 -8.60
C LYS A 330 -23.23 30.71 -9.52
N LYS A 331 -23.40 29.60 -10.25
CA LYS A 331 -22.35 29.00 -11.11
C LYS A 331 -22.52 29.20 -12.61
N LYS A 332 -23.55 29.92 -13.06
CA LYS A 332 -23.86 30.11 -14.49
C LYS A 332 -22.64 30.53 -15.33
N ASN A 333 -21.82 31.45 -14.81
CA ASN A 333 -20.66 31.96 -15.53
C ASN A 333 -19.47 30.97 -15.56
N ASP A 334 -19.33 30.15 -14.52
CA ASP A 334 -18.21 29.21 -14.38
C ASP A 334 -18.44 27.93 -15.20
N VAL A 335 -19.70 27.55 -15.44
CA VAL A 335 -20.02 26.41 -16.32
C VAL A 335 -19.49 26.63 -17.72
N PHE A 336 -19.46 27.87 -18.23
CA PHE A 336 -18.83 28.19 -19.52
C PHE A 336 -17.33 27.87 -19.53
N ALA A 337 -16.63 28.10 -18.42
CA ALA A 337 -15.22 27.76 -18.28
C ALA A 337 -14.99 26.24 -18.21
N PHE A 338 -15.97 25.49 -17.70
CA PHE A 338 -15.91 24.02 -17.60
C PHE A 338 -16.36 23.27 -18.85
N LEU A 339 -17.07 23.90 -19.79
CA LEU A 339 -17.48 23.29 -21.06
C LEU A 339 -16.36 22.54 -21.81
N PRO A 340 -15.13 23.06 -21.97
CA PRO A 340 -14.07 22.34 -22.65
C PRO A 340 -13.72 21.01 -21.97
N ASP A 341 -13.85 20.90 -20.65
CA ASP A 341 -13.47 19.72 -19.87
C ASP A 341 -14.55 18.62 -19.84
N TYR A 342 -15.75 18.91 -20.36
CA TYR A 342 -16.86 17.96 -20.42
C TYR A 342 -16.88 17.15 -21.71
N ASN A 343 -17.29 15.89 -21.60
CA ASN A 343 -17.66 15.07 -22.77
C ASN A 343 -18.98 15.56 -23.38
N ASP A 344 -19.29 15.16 -24.61
CA ASP A 344 -20.46 15.67 -25.36
C ASP A 344 -21.79 15.45 -24.62
N GLU A 345 -21.99 14.29 -23.97
CA GLU A 345 -23.18 14.02 -23.15
C GLU A 345 -23.28 14.94 -21.92
N GLN A 346 -22.16 15.21 -21.28
CA GLN A 346 -22.09 16.07 -20.10
C GLN A 346 -22.34 17.52 -20.49
N ARG A 347 -21.83 17.96 -21.65
CA ARG A 347 -22.10 19.29 -22.22
C ARG A 347 -23.57 19.48 -22.51
N LEU A 348 -24.22 18.49 -23.11
CA LEU A 348 -25.64 18.57 -23.44
C LEU A 348 -26.49 18.67 -22.17
N PHE A 349 -26.24 17.82 -21.17
CA PHE A 349 -26.94 17.87 -19.89
C PHE A 349 -26.72 19.20 -19.14
N MET A 350 -25.47 19.67 -19.05
CA MET A 350 -25.16 20.93 -18.37
C MET A 350 -25.70 22.14 -19.16
N GLY A 351 -25.70 22.07 -20.49
CA GLY A 351 -26.31 23.07 -21.36
C GLY A 351 -27.81 23.21 -21.13
N GLU A 352 -28.53 22.09 -21.05
CA GLU A 352 -29.97 22.06 -20.76
C GLU A 352 -30.29 22.62 -19.37
N ILE A 353 -29.56 22.21 -18.32
CA ILE A 353 -29.83 22.65 -16.95
C ILE A 353 -29.51 24.13 -16.74
N PHE A 354 -28.41 24.62 -17.31
CA PHE A 354 -27.96 26.01 -17.12
C PHE A 354 -28.51 26.98 -18.19
N GLY A 355 -29.26 26.47 -19.18
CA GLY A 355 -29.83 27.26 -20.27
C GLY A 355 -28.76 27.85 -21.19
N ILE A 356 -27.66 27.13 -21.38
CA ILE A 356 -26.55 27.53 -22.26
C ILE A 356 -26.81 26.90 -23.63
N LYS A 357 -27.01 27.75 -24.64
CA LYS A 357 -27.25 27.34 -26.04
C LYS A 357 -25.96 27.27 -26.84
#